data_AF-A0A1S1V9J8-F1
#
_entry.id   AF-A0A1S1V9J8-F1
#
_cell.length_a   1.000
_cell.length_b   1.000
_cell.length_c   1.000
_cell.angle_alpha   90.00
_cell.angle_beta   90.00
_cell.angle_gamma   90.00
#
_symmetry.space_group_name_H-M   'P 1'
#
loop_
_entity.id
_entity.type
_entity.pdbx_description
1 polymer ?
#
loop_
_entity_poly.entity_id
_entity_poly.type
_entity_poly.pdbx_seq_one_letter_code
_entity_poly.pdbx_strand_id
1 'polypeptide(L)'
;MVKYDEDKKHAYFNGHTFTRDEKTNYYLAARPTKGNKRQRLHVYMWEYFNGEIPKGHEVHHKNKDKLCNEIENLELLTNKKHMRIHADDFLKNEERRKESAKILNEKARPKAIEWHKSEAGREWHKSHYEEMKDKLYAKKKYTCYNCGKEFEATVRLNKFCSNNCKSAWRRKQGLDNNERTCVICGNIYSAYKYSKSKTCSRKCRGKLRSINAQK
;
A
#
# COMPACT_ATOMS: atom_id res chain seq x y z
N MET A 1 27.87 27.22 -11.61
CA MET A 1 27.28 27.55 -10.30
C MET A 1 26.13 28.51 -10.51
N VAL A 2 25.03 28.32 -9.79
CA VAL A 2 23.85 29.19 -9.87
C VAL A 2 24.11 30.46 -9.04
N LYS A 3 23.77 31.63 -9.59
CA LYS A 3 23.79 32.88 -8.82
C LYS A 3 22.37 33.22 -8.36
N TYR A 4 22.24 33.76 -7.17
CA TYR A 4 20.95 34.16 -6.59
C TYR A 4 20.98 35.66 -6.27
N ASP A 5 19.83 36.32 -6.33
CA ASP A 5 19.66 37.64 -5.72
C ASP A 5 19.63 37.54 -4.18
N GLU A 6 19.70 38.68 -3.50
CA GLU A 6 19.79 38.75 -2.02
C GLU A 6 18.62 38.02 -1.34
N ASP A 7 17.40 38.22 -1.84
CA ASP A 7 16.18 37.59 -1.31
C ASP A 7 15.93 36.16 -1.82
N LYS A 8 16.81 35.65 -2.68
CA LYS A 8 16.65 34.39 -3.42
C LYS A 8 15.32 34.31 -4.17
N LYS A 9 14.73 35.44 -4.58
CA LYS A 9 13.55 35.48 -5.44
C LYS A 9 13.92 35.09 -6.88
N HIS A 10 15.11 35.46 -7.33
CA HIS A 10 15.62 35.16 -8.66
C HIS A 10 16.90 34.34 -8.60
N ALA A 11 17.00 33.40 -9.52
CA ALA A 11 18.21 32.63 -9.77
C ALA A 11 18.65 32.86 -11.22
N TYR A 12 19.95 32.95 -11.44
CA TYR A 12 20.58 33.24 -12.72
C TYR A 12 21.54 32.11 -13.06
N PHE A 13 21.30 31.47 -14.21
CA PHE A 13 22.14 30.38 -14.70
C PHE A 13 22.09 30.31 -16.22
N ASN A 14 23.26 30.18 -16.86
CA ASN A 14 23.43 30.06 -18.31
C ASN A 14 22.66 31.13 -19.13
N GLY A 15 22.73 32.40 -18.70
CA GLY A 15 22.03 33.52 -19.36
C GLY A 15 20.50 33.52 -19.17
N HIS A 16 19.94 32.55 -18.44
CA HIS A 16 18.53 32.51 -18.10
C HIS A 16 18.27 32.98 -16.67
N THR A 17 17.19 33.73 -16.51
CA THR A 17 16.63 34.09 -15.21
C THR A 17 15.52 33.12 -14.85
N PHE A 18 15.50 32.66 -13.60
CA PHE A 18 14.45 31.83 -13.04
C PHE A 18 13.86 32.52 -11.82
N THR A 19 12.54 32.55 -11.70
CA THR A 19 11.82 33.19 -10.59
C THR A 19 11.22 32.15 -9.67
N ARG A 20 11.40 32.31 -8.36
CA ARG A 20 10.82 31.43 -7.33
C ARG A 20 9.30 31.62 -7.24
N ASP A 21 8.57 30.54 -7.47
CA ASP A 21 7.14 30.44 -7.21
C ASP A 21 6.88 30.25 -5.70
N GLU A 22 6.11 31.14 -5.10
CA GLU A 22 5.80 31.13 -3.67
C GLU A 22 4.92 29.95 -3.26
N LYS A 23 4.10 29.42 -4.18
CA LYS A 23 3.23 28.28 -3.88
C LYS A 23 4.01 26.98 -3.80
N THR A 24 4.96 26.78 -4.71
CA THR A 24 5.65 25.49 -4.83
C THR A 24 7.10 25.51 -4.38
N ASN A 25 7.68 26.70 -4.16
CA ASN A 25 9.09 26.99 -3.88
C ASN A 25 10.07 26.53 -4.96
N TYR A 26 9.60 26.25 -6.17
CA TYR A 26 10.47 25.97 -7.32
C TYR A 26 10.78 27.25 -8.10
N TYR A 27 12.00 27.33 -8.63
CA TYR A 27 12.38 28.34 -9.60
C TYR A 27 11.91 27.95 -11.00
N LEU A 28 11.12 28.81 -11.66
CA LEU A 28 10.63 28.63 -13.02
C LEU A 28 11.33 29.63 -13.94
N ALA A 29 11.85 29.18 -15.08
CA ALA A 29 12.51 30.04 -16.06
C ALA A 29 11.58 31.20 -16.46
N ALA A 30 12.07 32.44 -16.57
CA ALA A 30 11.29 33.60 -16.96
C ALA A 30 10.87 33.54 -18.44
N ARG A 31 11.69 32.90 -19.28
CA ARG A 31 11.46 32.69 -20.72
C ARG A 31 11.52 31.20 -21.07
N PRO A 32 11.02 30.78 -22.24
CA PRO A 32 11.17 29.40 -22.70
C PRO A 32 12.64 28.98 -22.77
N THR A 33 12.92 27.75 -22.31
CA THR A 33 14.26 27.17 -22.25
C THR A 33 14.40 25.90 -23.09
N LYS A 34 13.28 25.26 -23.44
CA LYS A 34 13.23 24.08 -24.31
C LYS A 34 12.02 24.19 -25.23
N GLY A 35 12.27 24.57 -26.49
CA GLY A 35 11.21 24.97 -27.42
C GLY A 35 10.36 26.10 -26.84
N ASN A 36 9.03 25.96 -26.87
CA ASN A 36 8.09 26.93 -26.28
C ASN A 36 7.79 26.70 -24.79
N LYS A 37 8.53 25.81 -24.11
CA LYS A 37 8.29 25.46 -22.71
C LYS A 37 9.31 26.13 -21.78
N ARG A 38 8.81 26.59 -20.63
CA ARG A 38 9.60 27.12 -19.51
C ARG A 38 9.92 25.97 -18.56
N GLN A 39 11.20 25.66 -18.34
CA GLN A 39 11.59 24.62 -17.40
C GLN A 39 11.79 25.16 -16.00
N ARG A 40 11.72 24.25 -15.01
CA ARG A 40 12.15 24.55 -13.65
C ARG A 40 13.67 24.45 -13.55
N LEU A 41 14.27 25.24 -12.66
CA LEU A 41 15.74 25.35 -12.55
C LEU A 41 16.41 23.99 -12.31
N HIS A 42 15.99 23.18 -11.32
CA HIS A 42 16.57 21.85 -11.09
C HIS A 42 16.53 20.92 -12.31
N VAL A 43 15.45 21.00 -13.12
CA VAL A 43 15.34 20.21 -14.37
C VAL A 43 16.33 20.73 -15.40
N TYR A 44 16.37 22.05 -15.59
CA TYR A 44 17.30 22.69 -16.53
C TYR A 44 18.77 22.42 -16.14
N MET A 45 19.10 22.54 -14.86
CA MET A 45 20.42 22.23 -14.29
C MET A 45 20.80 20.78 -14.60
N TRP A 46 19.89 19.83 -14.34
CA TRP A 46 20.15 18.44 -14.66
C TRP A 46 20.40 18.22 -16.15
N GLU A 47 19.53 18.74 -17.02
CA GLU A 47 19.68 18.56 -18.47
C GLU A 47 20.95 19.21 -19.03
N TYR A 48 21.35 20.36 -18.48
CA TYR A 48 22.57 21.05 -18.89
C TYR A 48 23.85 20.22 -18.63
N PHE A 49 23.93 19.54 -17.48
CA PHE A 49 25.13 18.77 -17.11
C PHE A 49 25.08 17.29 -17.52
N ASN A 50 23.90 16.67 -17.50
CA ASN A 50 23.73 15.22 -17.67
C ASN A 50 22.95 14.83 -18.93
N GLY A 51 22.40 15.80 -19.66
CA GLY A 51 21.57 15.55 -20.84
C GLY A 51 20.11 15.21 -20.52
N GLU A 52 19.39 14.73 -21.53
CA GLU A 52 17.94 14.57 -21.46
C GLU A 52 17.47 13.62 -20.35
N ILE A 53 16.36 13.98 -19.71
CA ILE A 53 15.74 13.14 -18.68
C ILE A 53 14.93 12.03 -19.36
N PRO A 54 15.26 10.73 -19.14
CA PRO A 54 14.52 9.63 -19.74
C PRO A 54 13.07 9.57 -19.25
N LYS A 55 12.17 9.07 -20.11
CA LYS A 55 10.75 8.87 -19.75
C LYS A 55 10.63 8.02 -18.48
N GLY A 56 9.77 8.45 -17.56
CA GLY A 56 9.55 7.76 -16.28
C GLY A 56 10.60 8.08 -15.21
N HIS A 57 11.39 9.13 -15.40
CA HIS A 57 12.32 9.66 -14.41
C HIS A 57 12.00 11.12 -14.06
N GLU A 58 12.35 11.49 -12.84
CA GLU A 58 12.20 12.83 -12.26
C GLU A 58 13.47 13.21 -11.52
N VAL A 59 13.82 14.50 -11.58
CA VAL A 59 14.96 15.05 -10.83
C VAL A 59 14.51 15.33 -9.40
N HIS A 60 15.26 14.82 -8.43
CA HIS A 60 15.01 14.95 -7.01
C HIS A 60 16.13 15.76 -6.33
N HIS A 61 15.74 16.58 -5.36
CA HIS A 61 16.67 17.25 -4.45
C HIS A 61 17.05 16.30 -3.31
N LYS A 62 18.30 15.84 -3.26
CA LYS A 62 18.80 14.87 -2.25
C LYS A 62 18.53 15.35 -0.83
N ASN A 63 18.76 16.63 -0.56
CA ASN A 63 18.52 17.27 0.74
C ASN A 63 17.05 17.70 0.97
N LYS A 64 16.16 17.49 -0.01
CA LYS A 64 14.74 17.90 -0.01
C LYS A 64 14.49 19.41 0.07
N ASP A 65 15.54 20.22 -0.06
CA ASP A 65 15.44 21.67 -0.16
C ASP A 65 15.42 22.09 -1.64
N LYS A 66 14.26 22.59 -2.08
CA LYS A 66 14.01 23.05 -3.45
C LYS A 66 14.81 24.29 -3.82
N LEU A 67 15.37 25.00 -2.84
CA LEU A 67 16.19 26.19 -3.08
C LEU A 67 17.64 25.83 -3.45
N CYS A 68 18.10 24.64 -3.06
CA CYS A 68 19.44 24.14 -3.34
C CYS A 68 19.50 23.44 -4.72
N ASN A 69 19.80 24.19 -5.79
CA ASN A 69 19.72 23.70 -7.17
C ASN A 69 21.08 23.34 -7.80
N GLU A 70 22.15 23.29 -7.00
CA GLU A 70 23.47 22.84 -7.49
C GLU A 70 23.43 21.36 -7.88
N ILE A 71 24.14 21.01 -8.95
CA ILE A 71 24.02 19.70 -9.62
C ILE A 71 24.37 18.54 -8.68
N GLU A 72 25.27 18.76 -7.72
CA GLU A 72 25.69 17.78 -6.72
C GLU A 72 24.55 17.41 -5.76
N ASN A 73 23.61 18.32 -5.51
CA ASN A 73 22.43 18.09 -4.68
C ASN A 73 21.26 17.48 -5.47
N LEU A 74 21.39 17.35 -6.79
CA LEU A 74 20.36 16.74 -7.62
C LEU A 74 20.67 15.27 -7.88
N GLU A 75 19.62 14.48 -8.00
CA GLU A 75 19.70 13.10 -8.47
C GLU A 75 18.52 12.77 -9.39
N LEU A 76 18.74 11.84 -10.32
CA LEU A 76 17.69 11.35 -11.19
C LEU A 76 17.11 10.06 -10.62
N LEU A 77 15.82 10.07 -10.35
CA LEU A 77 15.09 8.92 -9.81
C LEU A 77 14.01 8.48 -10.78
N THR A 78 13.75 7.18 -10.83
CA THR A 78 12.51 6.67 -11.43
C THR A 78 11.31 7.25 -10.67
N ASN A 79 10.19 7.50 -11.36
CA ASN A 79 8.95 8.02 -10.74
C ASN A 79 8.52 7.19 -9.52
N LYS A 80 8.67 5.85 -9.59
CA LYS A 80 8.32 4.95 -8.49
C LYS A 80 9.16 5.20 -7.23
N LYS A 81 10.47 5.40 -7.38
CA LYS A 81 11.37 5.71 -6.25
C LYS A 81 11.05 7.08 -5.67
N HIS A 82 10.88 8.08 -6.52
CA HIS A 82 10.53 9.43 -6.09
C HIS A 82 9.21 9.46 -5.30
N MET A 83 8.16 8.80 -5.81
CA MET A 83 6.87 8.67 -5.12
C MET A 83 6.98 7.94 -3.77
N ARG A 84 7.86 6.92 -3.68
CA ARG A 84 8.10 6.21 -2.43
C ARG A 84 8.72 7.11 -1.36
N ILE A 85 9.68 7.95 -1.72
CA ILE A 85 10.27 8.92 -0.79
C ILE A 85 9.19 9.84 -0.21
N HIS A 86 8.31 10.38 -1.05
CA HIS A 86 7.20 11.22 -0.60
C HIS A 86 6.19 10.48 0.28
N ALA A 87 5.92 9.20 -0.04
CA ALA A 87 5.07 8.35 0.77
C ALA A 87 5.69 8.08 2.15
N ASP A 88 6.98 7.76 2.20
CA ASP A 88 7.70 7.51 3.45
C ASP A 88 7.77 8.76 4.32
N ASP A 89 7.99 9.94 3.73
CA ASP A 89 7.96 11.22 4.44
C ASP A 89 6.58 11.55 5.00
N PHE A 90 5.52 11.27 4.22
CA PHE A 90 4.14 11.39 4.70
C PHE A 90 3.87 10.43 5.87
N LEU A 91 4.34 9.19 5.79
CA LEU A 91 4.13 8.20 6.86
C LEU A 91 4.83 8.59 8.18
N LYS A 92 6.01 9.20 8.10
CA LYS A 92 6.77 9.68 9.26
C LYS A 92 6.14 10.93 9.89
N ASN A 93 5.39 11.72 9.14
CA ASN A 93 4.74 12.94 9.65
C ASN A 93 3.34 12.62 10.22
N GLU A 94 3.26 12.44 11.54
CA GLU A 94 2.01 12.09 12.22
C GLU A 94 0.92 13.16 12.10
N GLU A 95 1.28 14.44 12.22
CA GLU A 95 0.34 15.55 12.13
C GLU A 95 -0.33 15.61 10.75
N ARG A 96 0.48 15.53 9.69
CA ARG A 96 -0.02 15.50 8.31
C ARG A 96 -0.92 14.29 8.05
N ARG A 97 -0.63 13.14 8.66
CA ARG A 97 -1.51 11.95 8.57
C ARG A 97 -2.85 12.17 9.25
N LYS A 98 -2.85 12.74 10.46
CA LYS A 98 -4.09 13.05 11.20
C LYS A 98 -4.95 14.05 10.43
N GLU A 99 -4.34 15.11 9.91
CA GLU A 99 -5.05 16.10 9.10
C GLU A 99 -5.60 15.50 7.81
N SER A 100 -4.80 14.69 7.11
CA SER A 100 -5.28 13.99 5.90
C SER A 100 -6.45 13.05 6.20
N ALA A 101 -6.43 12.35 7.34
CA ALA A 101 -7.52 11.47 7.75
C ALA A 101 -8.79 12.28 8.06
N LYS A 102 -8.64 13.43 8.74
CA LYS A 102 -9.73 14.36 9.03
C LYS A 102 -10.37 14.87 7.73
N ILE A 103 -9.57 15.41 6.80
CA ILE A 103 -10.06 15.87 5.49
C ILE A 103 -10.78 14.77 4.73
N LEU A 104 -10.24 13.54 4.74
CA LEU A 104 -10.86 12.41 4.07
C LEU A 104 -12.23 12.08 4.68
N ASN A 105 -12.34 12.09 6.01
CA ASN A 105 -13.59 11.81 6.72
C ASN A 105 -14.62 12.92 6.57
N GLU A 106 -14.22 14.19 6.63
CA GLU A 106 -15.13 15.33 6.63
C GLU A 106 -15.54 15.77 5.22
N LYS A 107 -14.65 15.61 4.23
CA LYS A 107 -14.90 16.12 2.86
C LYS A 107 -15.09 15.02 1.83
N ALA A 108 -14.19 14.04 1.77
CA ALA A 108 -14.20 13.05 0.69
C ALA A 108 -15.26 11.96 0.91
N ARG A 109 -15.34 11.39 2.12
CA ARG A 109 -16.30 10.31 2.43
C ARG A 109 -17.76 10.73 2.26
N PRO A 110 -18.22 11.91 2.73
CA PRO A 110 -19.62 12.30 2.56
C PRO A 110 -20.01 12.42 1.09
N LYS A 111 -19.16 13.06 0.28
CA LYS A 111 -19.36 13.17 -1.18
C LYS A 111 -19.36 11.81 -1.88
N ALA A 112 -18.48 10.89 -1.47
CA ALA A 112 -18.47 9.53 -2.00
C ALA A 112 -19.78 8.80 -1.65
N ILE A 113 -20.25 8.89 -0.40
CA ILE A 113 -21.51 8.29 0.04
C ILE A 113 -22.69 8.86 -0.75
N GLU A 114 -22.74 10.18 -0.91
CA GLU A 114 -23.76 10.88 -1.72
C GLU A 114 -23.78 10.35 -3.15
N TRP A 115 -22.61 10.29 -3.82
CA TRP A 115 -22.49 9.76 -5.17
C TRP A 115 -22.92 8.29 -5.27
N HIS A 116 -22.48 7.43 -4.34
CA HIS A 116 -22.86 6.01 -4.33
C HIS A 116 -24.37 5.78 -4.06
N LYS A 117 -25.04 6.73 -3.39
CA LYS A 117 -26.50 6.69 -3.19
C LYS A 117 -27.29 7.20 -4.39
N SER A 118 -26.67 8.04 -5.24
CA SER A 118 -27.30 8.61 -6.43
C SER A 118 -27.65 7.55 -7.48
N GLU A 119 -28.63 7.86 -8.32
CA GLU A 119 -29.02 7.02 -9.45
C GLU A 119 -27.88 6.87 -10.46
N ALA A 120 -27.20 7.98 -10.82
CA ALA A 120 -26.04 7.97 -11.70
C ALA A 120 -24.92 7.06 -11.19
N GLY A 121 -24.66 7.07 -9.86
CA GLY A 121 -23.68 6.17 -9.25
C GLY A 121 -24.08 4.71 -9.39
N ARG A 122 -25.35 4.36 -9.13
CA ARG A 122 -25.84 2.97 -9.27
C ARG A 122 -25.77 2.48 -10.71
N GLU A 123 -26.16 3.31 -11.68
CA GLU A 123 -26.10 2.96 -13.10
C GLU A 123 -24.66 2.76 -13.57
N TRP A 124 -23.74 3.61 -13.09
CA TRP A 124 -22.32 3.42 -13.33
C TRP A 124 -21.82 2.08 -12.79
N HIS A 125 -22.15 1.71 -11.54
CA HIS A 125 -21.74 0.42 -10.96
C HIS A 125 -22.29 -0.78 -11.73
N LYS A 126 -23.53 -0.68 -12.23
CA LYS A 126 -24.15 -1.70 -13.06
C LYS A 126 -23.41 -1.85 -14.39
N SER A 127 -23.17 -0.74 -15.10
CA SER A 127 -22.43 -0.74 -16.36
C SER A 127 -21.00 -1.26 -16.18
N HIS A 128 -20.32 -0.78 -15.15
CA HIS A 128 -18.96 -1.21 -14.84
C HIS A 128 -18.88 -2.70 -14.47
N TYR A 129 -19.88 -3.23 -13.78
CA TYR A 129 -19.97 -4.67 -13.52
C TYR A 129 -20.11 -5.46 -14.82
N GLU A 130 -20.97 -5.02 -15.75
CA GLU A 130 -21.15 -5.68 -17.06
C GLU A 130 -19.85 -5.69 -17.89
N GLU A 131 -19.08 -4.60 -17.87
CA GLU A 131 -17.78 -4.51 -18.54
C GLU A 131 -16.73 -5.45 -17.93
N MET A 132 -16.81 -5.70 -16.62
CA MET A 132 -15.78 -6.42 -15.86
C MET A 132 -16.14 -7.86 -15.53
N LYS A 133 -17.40 -8.30 -15.72
CA LYS A 133 -17.88 -9.63 -15.30
C LYS A 133 -17.06 -10.75 -15.92
N ASP A 134 -16.70 -10.67 -17.19
CA ASP A 134 -15.96 -11.75 -17.86
C ASP A 134 -14.56 -11.93 -17.26
N LYS A 135 -13.90 -10.82 -16.92
CA LYS A 135 -12.60 -10.85 -16.22
C LYS A 135 -12.74 -11.35 -14.78
N LEU A 136 -13.83 -10.98 -14.10
CA LEU A 136 -14.12 -11.40 -12.72
C LEU A 136 -14.38 -12.92 -12.62
N TYR A 137 -15.08 -13.47 -13.61
CA TYR A 137 -15.49 -14.88 -13.64
C TYR A 137 -14.59 -15.77 -14.51
N ALA A 138 -13.56 -15.21 -15.14
CA ALA A 138 -12.55 -15.99 -15.85
C ALA A 138 -12.00 -17.10 -14.95
N LYS A 139 -11.99 -18.33 -15.46
CA LYS A 139 -11.50 -19.49 -14.71
C LYS A 139 -10.01 -19.64 -14.94
N LYS A 140 -9.29 -19.95 -13.86
CA LYS A 140 -7.89 -20.33 -13.90
C LYS A 140 -7.70 -21.67 -13.17
N LYS A 141 -6.72 -22.44 -13.63
CA LYS A 141 -6.28 -23.68 -12.97
C LYS A 141 -5.38 -23.35 -11.78
N TYR A 142 -5.61 -24.05 -10.67
CA TYR A 142 -4.87 -23.94 -9.43
C TYR A 142 -4.54 -25.32 -8.88
N THR A 143 -3.47 -25.41 -8.10
CA THR A 143 -3.08 -26.64 -7.39
C THR A 143 -3.44 -26.52 -5.91
N CYS A 144 -4.15 -27.51 -5.36
CA CYS A 144 -4.56 -27.46 -3.97
C CYS A 144 -3.39 -27.72 -3.00
N TYR A 145 -3.18 -26.80 -2.05
CA TYR A 145 -2.10 -26.89 -1.06
C TYR A 145 -2.25 -28.04 -0.05
N ASN A 146 -3.44 -28.64 0.06
CA ASN A 146 -3.68 -29.77 0.97
C ASN A 146 -3.52 -31.14 0.32
N CYS A 147 -4.10 -31.31 -0.87
CA CYS A 147 -4.23 -32.61 -1.53
C CYS A 147 -3.46 -32.73 -2.85
N GLY A 148 -2.85 -31.64 -3.35
CA GLY A 148 -2.09 -31.62 -4.60
C GLY A 148 -2.92 -31.68 -5.89
N LYS A 149 -4.24 -31.90 -5.80
CA LYS A 149 -5.10 -31.99 -6.98
C LYS A 149 -5.24 -30.63 -7.67
N GLU A 150 -5.26 -30.67 -9.00
CA GLU A 150 -5.63 -29.52 -9.82
C GLU A 150 -7.13 -29.26 -9.74
N PHE A 151 -7.50 -27.98 -9.73
CA PHE A 151 -8.88 -27.54 -9.74
C PHE A 151 -9.03 -26.21 -10.48
N GLU A 152 -10.22 -25.95 -10.99
CA GLU A 152 -10.56 -24.69 -11.65
C GLU A 152 -11.39 -23.81 -10.73
N ALA A 153 -11.05 -22.54 -10.68
CA ALA A 153 -11.81 -21.55 -9.93
C ALA A 153 -11.71 -20.18 -10.61
N THR A 154 -12.63 -19.27 -10.27
CA THR A 154 -12.59 -17.87 -10.75
C THR A 154 -11.28 -17.19 -10.34
N VAL A 155 -10.80 -16.20 -11.11
CA VAL A 155 -9.52 -15.51 -10.86
C VAL A 155 -9.53 -14.81 -9.49
N ARG A 156 -9.15 -15.58 -8.47
CA ARG A 156 -8.90 -15.15 -7.10
C ARG A 156 -7.66 -15.89 -6.59
N LEU A 157 -7.18 -15.52 -5.41
CA LEU A 157 -6.11 -16.24 -4.72
C LEU A 157 -6.64 -17.56 -4.12
N ASN A 158 -7.00 -18.52 -4.98
CA ASN A 158 -7.52 -19.82 -4.58
C ASN A 158 -6.36 -20.77 -4.23
N LYS A 159 -6.31 -21.21 -2.97
CA LYS A 159 -5.27 -22.12 -2.44
C LYS A 159 -5.75 -23.55 -2.24
N PHE A 160 -7.06 -23.77 -2.21
CA PHE A 160 -7.66 -25.05 -1.87
C PHE A 160 -8.83 -25.37 -2.78
N CYS A 161 -8.94 -26.65 -3.17
CA CYS A 161 -10.03 -27.11 -4.04
C CYS A 161 -11.40 -27.15 -3.33
N SER A 162 -11.43 -27.10 -1.99
CA SER A 162 -12.65 -27.12 -1.20
C SER A 162 -12.43 -26.61 0.23
N ASN A 163 -13.51 -26.24 0.92
CA ASN A 163 -13.48 -25.91 2.35
C ASN A 163 -12.96 -27.08 3.19
N ASN A 164 -13.22 -28.33 2.79
CA ASN A 164 -12.68 -29.52 3.46
C ASN A 164 -11.15 -29.55 3.39
N CYS A 165 -10.57 -29.27 2.21
CA CYS A 165 -9.12 -29.20 2.06
C CYS A 165 -8.51 -28.02 2.81
N LYS A 166 -9.16 -26.85 2.82
CA LYS A 166 -8.75 -25.70 3.62
C LYS A 166 -8.69 -26.05 5.11
N SER A 167 -9.78 -26.62 5.65
CA SER A 167 -9.87 -26.99 7.06
C SER A 167 -8.94 -28.14 7.44
N ALA A 168 -8.71 -29.11 6.54
CA ALA A 168 -7.74 -30.18 6.75
C ALA A 168 -6.30 -29.63 6.80
N TRP A 169 -5.94 -28.74 5.88
CA TRP A 169 -4.64 -28.10 5.87
C TRP A 169 -4.40 -27.26 7.14
N ARG A 170 -5.37 -26.43 7.55
CA ARG A 170 -5.26 -25.65 8.78
C ARG A 170 -5.04 -26.51 10.02
N ARG A 171 -5.73 -27.65 10.11
CA ARG A 171 -5.55 -28.63 11.19
C ARG A 171 -4.16 -29.27 11.17
N LYS A 172 -3.66 -29.68 10.00
CA LYS A 172 -2.29 -30.23 9.83
C LYS A 172 -1.22 -29.22 10.27
N GLN A 173 -1.43 -27.94 9.97
CA GLN A 173 -0.51 -26.85 10.34
C GLN A 173 -0.66 -26.39 11.80
N GLY A 174 -1.66 -26.88 12.54
CA GLY A 174 -1.89 -26.47 13.93
C GLY A 174 -2.33 -24.99 14.11
N LEU A 175 -2.72 -24.29 13.04
CA LEU A 175 -3.02 -22.85 13.05
C LEU A 175 -4.19 -22.45 13.97
N ASP A 176 -5.06 -23.41 14.27
CA ASP A 176 -6.25 -23.22 15.09
C ASP A 176 -6.12 -23.88 16.47
N ASN A 177 -4.91 -24.28 16.87
CA ASN A 177 -4.69 -24.81 18.20
C ASN A 177 -4.58 -23.69 19.23
N ASN A 178 -5.14 -23.92 20.42
CA ASN A 178 -5.01 -23.04 21.56
C ASN A 178 -4.57 -23.82 22.80
N GLU A 179 -3.86 -23.14 23.69
CA GLU A 179 -3.49 -23.67 24.99
C GLU A 179 -4.68 -23.68 25.93
N ARG A 180 -4.80 -24.76 26.71
CA ARG A 180 -5.89 -24.98 27.67
C ARG A 180 -5.36 -25.65 28.92
N THR A 181 -6.02 -25.41 30.03
CA THR A 181 -5.72 -26.07 31.31
C THR A 181 -6.56 -27.32 31.49
N CYS A 182 -5.94 -28.43 31.90
CA CYS A 182 -6.64 -29.68 32.17
C CYS A 182 -7.44 -29.60 33.47
N VAL A 183 -8.73 -29.91 33.42
CA VAL A 183 -9.62 -29.88 34.62
C VAL A 183 -9.32 -30.97 35.66
N ILE A 184 -8.48 -31.96 35.35
CA ILE A 184 -8.17 -33.09 36.25
C ILE A 184 -6.79 -32.97 36.88
N CYS A 185 -5.79 -32.49 36.15
CA CYS A 185 -4.40 -32.43 36.62
C CYS A 185 -3.78 -31.04 36.57
N GLY A 186 -4.49 -30.01 36.09
CA GLY A 186 -3.98 -28.64 36.02
C GLY A 186 -2.97 -28.36 34.91
N ASN A 187 -2.44 -29.38 34.22
CA ASN A 187 -1.43 -29.16 33.18
C ASN A 187 -1.99 -28.41 31.96
N ILE A 188 -1.17 -27.52 31.40
CA ILE A 188 -1.44 -26.85 30.13
C ILE A 188 -1.24 -27.84 28.98
N TYR A 189 -2.16 -27.86 28.04
CA TYR A 189 -2.09 -28.68 26.83
C TYR A 189 -2.62 -27.92 25.62
N SER A 190 -2.06 -28.23 24.45
CA SER A 190 -2.54 -27.70 23.18
C SER A 190 -3.72 -28.54 22.68
N ALA A 191 -4.80 -27.86 22.31
CA ALA A 191 -5.96 -28.50 21.71
C ALA A 191 -6.52 -27.65 20.58
N TYR A 192 -7.16 -28.30 19.61
CA TYR A 192 -7.89 -27.59 18.56
C TYR A 192 -8.97 -26.68 19.18
N LYS A 193 -9.03 -25.41 18.77
CA LYS A 193 -9.92 -24.37 19.32
C LYS A 193 -11.39 -24.80 19.40
N TYR A 194 -11.89 -25.58 18.45
CA TYR A 194 -13.28 -26.03 18.45
C TYR A 194 -13.51 -27.40 19.10
N SER A 195 -12.45 -28.02 19.64
CA SER A 195 -12.56 -29.27 20.40
C SER A 195 -13.30 -29.03 21.72
N LYS A 196 -14.16 -29.98 22.12
CA LYS A 196 -14.80 -30.00 23.45
C LYS A 196 -13.91 -30.65 24.52
N SER A 197 -12.67 -31.02 24.20
CA SER A 197 -11.76 -31.62 25.18
C SER A 197 -11.48 -30.64 26.31
N LYS A 198 -11.68 -31.12 27.55
CA LYS A 198 -11.37 -30.43 28.81
C LYS A 198 -10.15 -31.03 29.53
N THR A 199 -9.59 -32.11 28.98
CA THR A 199 -8.53 -32.91 29.59
C THR A 199 -7.34 -33.06 28.65
N CYS A 200 -6.14 -33.10 29.22
CA CYS A 200 -4.88 -33.18 28.47
C CYS A 200 -4.57 -34.56 27.90
N SER A 201 -5.12 -35.63 28.47
CA SER A 201 -4.78 -37.01 28.12
C SER A 201 -5.96 -37.97 28.24
N ARG A 202 -5.83 -39.17 27.64
CA ARG A 202 -6.82 -40.26 27.78
C ARG A 202 -7.03 -40.68 29.25
N LYS A 203 -5.96 -40.67 30.06
CA LYS A 203 -6.02 -40.96 31.50
C LYS A 203 -6.90 -39.96 32.24
N CYS A 204 -6.65 -38.66 32.04
CA CYS A 204 -7.47 -37.60 32.62
C CYS A 204 -8.92 -37.65 32.11
N ARG A 205 -9.13 -37.98 30.82
CA ARG A 205 -10.47 -38.18 30.26
C ARG A 205 -11.22 -39.33 30.93
N GLY A 206 -10.56 -40.46 31.18
CA GLY A 206 -11.13 -41.60 31.90
C GLY A 206 -11.53 -41.24 33.33
N LYS A 207 -10.64 -40.56 34.06
CA LYS A 207 -10.91 -40.08 35.42
C LYS A 207 -12.10 -39.10 35.46
N LEU A 208 -12.18 -38.15 34.51
CA LEU A 208 -13.32 -37.24 34.40
C LEU A 208 -14.64 -37.97 34.15
N ARG A 209 -14.64 -39.03 33.31
CA ARG A 209 -15.85 -39.85 33.09
C ARG A 209 -16.26 -40.61 34.34
N SER A 210 -15.31 -41.18 35.07
CA SER A 210 -15.58 -41.88 36.34
C SER A 210 -16.20 -40.95 37.39
N ILE A 211 -15.67 -39.72 37.53
CA ILE A 211 -16.21 -38.72 38.47
C ILE A 211 -17.64 -38.32 38.08
N ASN A 212 -17.90 -38.13 36.79
CA ASN A 212 -19.23 -37.75 36.32
C ASN A 212 -20.27 -38.88 36.43
N ALA A 213 -19.84 -40.14 36.45
CA ALA A 213 -20.73 -41.29 36.57
C ALA A 213 -21.11 -41.61 38.04
N GLN A 214 -20.40 -41.02 39.00
CA GLN A 214 -20.67 -41.14 40.44
C GLN A 214 -21.55 -39.99 40.98
N LYS A 215 -21.95 -39.06 40.10
CA LYS A 215 -22.90 -37.97 40.36
C LYS A 215 -24.25 -38.32 39.75
#